data_AF-B5G9J3-F1
#
_entry.id   AF-B5G9J3-F1
#
_cell.length_a   1.000
_cell.length_b   1.000
_cell.length_c   1.000
_cell.angle_alpha   90.00
_cell.angle_beta   90.00
_cell.angle_gamma   90.00
#
_symmetry.space_group_name_H-M   'P 1'
#
loop_
_entity.id
_entity.type
_entity.pdbx_description
1 polymer ?
#
loop_
_entity_poly.entity_id
_entity_poly.type
_entity_poly.pdbx_seq_one_letter_code
_entity_poly.pdbx_strand_id
1 'polypeptide(L)'
;MSTTAAAADPFAALADLPGVPEAVESVRTAVDRVYAHRVMRRRSNEISSEAALRGARASAALDGSDWALEEVRRRSDFGSEPEARTVGAALRLSAEAGQLLSVWGQSPLRVLARLHVVAEAREAPEVGRPRVAGEGVRDHDLGLVLPDAAETAARLEALTGLLGAGSKAPALVVAAIVHGELLALRPFTTCNGLVARAAERIVLVGLGLDPKAVCPAEVGHAELGAEEYSRALAGYVTGTPAGVADWIRHCARAVELGARESTAVCEALQRGAA
;
A
#
# COMPACT_ATOMS: atom_id res chain seq x y z
N MET A 1 -9.92 41.21 -11.03
CA MET A 1 -9.80 40.13 -12.04
C MET A 1 -8.35 39.67 -11.97
N SER A 2 -8.00 38.47 -11.53
CA SER A 2 -8.61 37.18 -11.88
C SER A 2 -8.78 36.27 -10.68
N THR A 3 -9.94 35.63 -10.64
CA THR A 3 -10.28 34.47 -9.84
C THR A 3 -9.35 33.33 -10.24
N THR A 4 -8.46 32.92 -9.33
CA THR A 4 -7.76 31.62 -9.44
C THR A 4 -8.85 30.56 -9.41
N ALA A 5 -9.07 29.88 -10.53
CA ALA A 5 -9.86 28.67 -10.54
C ALA A 5 -9.33 27.76 -9.43
N ALA A 6 -10.20 27.34 -8.51
CA ALA A 6 -9.86 26.27 -7.58
C ALA A 6 -9.24 25.15 -8.39
N ALA A 7 -7.97 24.83 -8.13
CA ALA A 7 -7.27 23.78 -8.86
C ALA A 7 -8.14 22.53 -8.81
N ALA A 8 -8.55 22.03 -9.98
CA ALA A 8 -9.39 20.86 -10.08
C ALA A 8 -8.69 19.71 -9.35
N ASP A 9 -9.39 19.05 -8.42
CA ASP A 9 -8.90 17.90 -7.67
C ASP A 9 -8.68 16.73 -8.66
N PRO A 10 -7.42 16.39 -9.03
CA PRO A 10 -7.17 15.42 -10.08
C PRO A 10 -7.59 14.01 -9.65
N PHE A 11 -7.50 13.69 -8.36
CA PHE A 11 -7.97 12.40 -7.85
C PHE A 11 -9.50 12.27 -7.98
N ALA A 12 -10.24 13.37 -7.76
CA ALA A 12 -11.70 13.34 -7.88
C ALA A 12 -12.13 13.02 -9.31
N ALA A 13 -11.42 13.53 -10.33
CA ALA A 13 -11.71 13.21 -11.72
C ALA A 13 -11.52 11.72 -12.05
N LEU A 14 -10.62 11.02 -11.34
CA LEU A 14 -10.40 9.59 -11.52
C LEU A 14 -11.52 8.73 -10.90
N ALA A 15 -12.27 9.28 -9.95
CA ALA A 15 -13.40 8.59 -9.33
C ALA A 15 -14.56 8.34 -10.30
N ASP A 16 -14.66 9.13 -11.37
CA ASP A 16 -15.70 9.03 -12.39
C ASP A 16 -15.33 8.11 -13.56
N LEU A 17 -14.14 7.51 -13.54
CA LEU A 17 -13.73 6.58 -14.60
C LEU A 17 -14.64 5.33 -14.64
N PRO A 18 -14.91 4.77 -15.83
CA PRO A 18 -15.79 3.61 -15.95
C PRO A 18 -15.39 2.46 -15.02
N GLY A 19 -16.33 1.95 -14.23
CA GLY A 19 -16.11 0.84 -13.29
C GLY A 19 -15.48 1.23 -11.93
N VAL A 20 -15.04 2.48 -11.76
CA VAL A 20 -14.48 2.97 -10.49
C VAL A 20 -15.56 3.25 -9.44
N PRO A 21 -16.70 3.89 -9.75
CA PRO A 21 -17.78 4.09 -8.78
C PRO A 21 -18.28 2.78 -8.16
N GLU A 22 -18.47 1.74 -8.98
CA GLU A 22 -18.92 0.43 -8.54
C GLU A 22 -17.88 -0.25 -7.65
N ALA A 23 -16.59 -0.13 -8.00
CA ALA A 23 -15.50 -0.67 -7.21
C ALA A 23 -15.37 0.03 -5.85
N VAL A 24 -15.54 1.36 -5.80
CA VAL A 24 -15.55 2.13 -4.55
C VAL A 24 -16.70 1.67 -3.64
N GLU A 25 -17.91 1.52 -4.19
CA GLU A 25 -19.07 1.10 -3.39
C GLU A 25 -18.94 -0.35 -2.89
N SER A 26 -18.43 -1.24 -3.74
CA SER A 26 -18.19 -2.64 -3.38
C SER A 26 -17.16 -2.78 -2.26
N VAL A 27 -16.05 -2.04 -2.34
CA VAL A 27 -15.03 -2.01 -1.28
C VAL A 27 -15.62 -1.49 0.04
N ARG A 28 -16.39 -0.40 0.01
CA ARG A 28 -17.04 0.12 1.23
C ARG A 28 -17.96 -0.91 1.85
N THR A 29 -18.78 -1.58 1.04
CA THR A 29 -19.67 -2.65 1.49
C THR A 29 -18.89 -3.82 2.12
N ALA A 30 -17.79 -4.24 1.50
CA ALA A 30 -16.95 -5.33 2.01
C ALA A 30 -16.31 -4.96 3.35
N VAL A 31 -15.76 -3.75 3.47
CA VAL A 31 -15.13 -3.27 4.70
C VAL A 31 -16.17 -3.10 5.82
N ASP A 32 -17.31 -2.46 5.54
CA ASP A 32 -18.41 -2.28 6.50
C ASP A 32 -18.91 -3.62 7.05
N ARG A 33 -18.96 -4.68 6.23
CA ARG A 33 -19.30 -6.02 6.68
C ARG A 33 -18.32 -6.57 7.71
N VAL A 34 -17.01 -6.32 7.56
CA VAL A 34 -16.00 -6.71 8.57
C VAL A 34 -16.29 -5.96 9.88
N TYR A 35 -16.46 -4.64 9.83
CA TYR A 35 -16.74 -3.82 11.02
C TYR A 35 -18.06 -4.18 11.70
N ALA A 36 -19.06 -4.63 10.96
CA ALA A 36 -20.33 -5.11 11.48
C ALA A 36 -20.22 -6.48 12.20
N HIS A 37 -19.15 -7.24 11.96
CA HIS A 37 -18.97 -8.56 12.55
C HIS A 37 -18.87 -8.48 14.09
N ARG A 38 -19.58 -9.35 14.81
CA ARG A 38 -19.69 -9.29 16.28
C ARG A 38 -18.35 -9.33 17.02
N VAL A 39 -17.35 -10.02 16.47
CA VAL A 39 -16.01 -10.14 17.06
C VAL A 39 -15.30 -8.79 17.10
N MET A 40 -15.53 -7.92 16.11
CA MET A 40 -14.96 -6.58 16.06
C MET A 40 -15.36 -5.68 17.23
N ARG A 41 -16.47 -5.99 17.92
CA ARG A 41 -16.91 -5.24 19.10
C ARG A 41 -16.06 -5.48 20.34
N ARG A 42 -15.41 -6.65 20.44
CA ARG A 42 -14.69 -7.09 21.66
C ARG A 42 -13.22 -7.38 21.42
N ARG A 43 -12.86 -7.81 20.21
CA ARG A 43 -11.52 -8.34 19.88
C ARG A 43 -10.89 -7.62 18.69
N SER A 44 -11.26 -6.35 18.43
CA SER A 44 -10.72 -5.64 17.26
C SER A 44 -9.20 -5.52 17.25
N ASN A 45 -8.57 -5.43 18.43
CA ASN A 45 -7.11 -5.35 18.52
C ASN A 45 -6.45 -6.65 18.06
N GLU A 46 -7.06 -7.81 18.37
CA GLU A 46 -6.57 -9.10 17.90
C GLU A 46 -6.71 -9.22 16.39
N ILE A 47 -7.83 -8.74 15.82
CA ILE A 47 -8.03 -8.70 14.37
C ILE A 47 -7.00 -7.79 13.70
N SER A 48 -6.77 -6.59 14.24
CA SER A 48 -5.76 -5.66 13.71
C SER A 48 -4.36 -6.27 13.74
N SER A 49 -3.98 -6.96 14.82
CA SER A 49 -2.70 -7.66 14.91
C SER A 49 -2.57 -8.79 13.88
N GLU A 50 -3.61 -9.60 13.74
CA GLU A 50 -3.67 -10.71 12.77
C GLU A 50 -3.64 -10.20 11.32
N ALA A 51 -4.31 -9.09 11.04
CA ALA A 51 -4.29 -8.40 9.75
C ALA A 51 -2.91 -7.78 9.44
N ALA A 52 -2.25 -7.17 10.43
CA ALA A 52 -0.91 -6.62 10.27
C ALA A 52 0.12 -7.72 9.97
N LEU A 53 0.07 -8.85 10.70
CA LEU A 53 0.97 -9.98 10.49
C LEU A 53 0.79 -10.61 9.11
N ARG A 54 -0.46 -10.84 8.68
CA ARG A 54 -0.76 -11.38 7.34
C ARG A 54 -0.42 -10.42 6.23
N GLY A 55 -0.72 -9.13 6.41
CA GLY A 55 -0.35 -8.08 5.48
C GLY A 55 1.17 -8.01 5.28
N ALA A 56 1.95 -8.05 6.37
CA ALA A 56 3.40 -8.11 6.30
C ALA A 56 3.91 -9.34 5.53
N ARG A 57 3.40 -10.54 5.85
CA ARG A 57 3.75 -11.78 5.15
C ARG A 57 3.45 -11.65 3.65
N ALA A 58 2.23 -11.25 3.29
CA ALA A 58 1.80 -11.14 1.90
C ALA A 58 2.59 -10.06 1.14
N SER A 59 2.91 -8.95 1.80
CA SER A 59 3.78 -7.91 1.24
C SER A 59 5.18 -8.45 0.96
N ALA A 60 5.75 -9.29 1.82
CA ALA A 60 7.04 -9.94 1.58
C ALA A 60 6.97 -10.98 0.45
N ALA A 61 5.87 -11.74 0.36
CA ALA A 61 5.65 -12.70 -0.72
C ALA A 61 5.62 -12.04 -2.10
N LEU A 62 5.01 -10.86 -2.22
CA LEU A 62 5.00 -10.05 -3.44
C LEU A 62 6.40 -9.55 -3.87
N ASP A 63 7.37 -9.52 -2.95
CA ASP A 63 8.77 -9.20 -3.23
C ASP A 63 9.66 -10.48 -3.21
N GLY A 64 9.03 -11.65 -3.41
CA GLY A 64 9.71 -12.92 -3.63
C GLY A 64 10.03 -13.73 -2.37
N SER A 65 9.52 -13.36 -1.19
CA SER A 65 9.76 -14.06 0.08
C SER A 65 8.47 -14.62 0.68
N ASP A 66 7.99 -15.75 0.14
CA ASP A 66 6.73 -16.39 0.56
C ASP A 66 6.93 -17.44 1.66
N TRP A 67 7.16 -16.96 2.88
CA TRP A 67 7.22 -17.83 4.06
C TRP A 67 5.82 -18.22 4.53
N ALA A 68 5.64 -19.47 4.97
CA ALA A 68 4.42 -19.88 5.66
C ALA A 68 4.14 -18.99 6.90
N LEU A 69 2.86 -18.73 7.20
CA LEU A 69 2.47 -17.83 8.30
C LEU A 69 2.98 -18.34 9.65
N GLU A 70 2.97 -19.65 9.86
CA GLU A 70 3.50 -20.30 11.05
C GLU A 70 5.01 -20.11 11.17
N GLU A 71 5.74 -20.02 10.07
CA GLU A 71 7.17 -19.72 10.08
C GLU A 71 7.43 -18.27 10.53
N VAL A 72 6.68 -17.31 9.99
CA VAL A 72 6.76 -15.90 10.41
C VAL A 72 6.44 -15.74 11.90
N ARG A 73 5.51 -16.54 12.45
CA ARG A 73 5.17 -16.54 13.89
C ARG A 73 6.25 -17.14 14.79
N ARG A 74 6.98 -18.16 14.31
CA ARG A 74 8.00 -18.84 15.11
C ARG A 74 9.33 -18.12 15.12
N ARG A 75 9.70 -17.45 14.03
CA ARG A 75 10.99 -16.76 13.93
C ARG A 75 11.00 -15.46 14.73
N SER A 76 12.14 -15.20 15.34
CA SER A 76 12.47 -13.93 15.98
C SER A 76 13.67 -13.25 15.31
N ASP A 77 14.38 -13.96 14.42
CA ASP A 77 15.54 -13.50 13.69
C ASP A 77 15.23 -13.23 12.21
N PHE A 78 15.03 -11.96 11.88
CA PHE A 78 14.88 -11.51 10.49
C PHE A 78 16.23 -11.02 9.95
N GLY A 79 17.25 -11.88 10.11
CA GLY A 79 18.69 -11.59 9.99
C GLY A 79 19.22 -11.38 8.57
N SER A 80 20.40 -11.92 8.27
CA SER A 80 21.18 -11.61 7.06
C SER A 80 20.80 -12.41 5.81
N GLU A 81 19.88 -13.36 5.89
CA GLU A 81 19.41 -14.06 4.69
C GLU A 81 18.51 -13.14 3.85
N PRO A 82 18.59 -13.18 2.51
CA PRO A 82 17.80 -12.30 1.65
C PRO A 82 16.29 -12.33 1.94
N GLU A 83 15.68 -13.51 2.05
CA GLU A 83 14.26 -13.64 2.34
C GLU A 83 13.90 -13.15 3.74
N ALA A 84 14.72 -13.49 4.74
CA ALA A 84 14.52 -13.06 6.13
C ALA A 84 14.55 -11.52 6.24
N ARG A 85 15.42 -10.84 5.49
CA ARG A 85 15.45 -9.37 5.43
C ARG A 85 14.16 -8.79 4.87
N THR A 86 13.63 -9.35 3.79
CA THR A 86 12.39 -8.89 3.14
C THR A 86 11.19 -9.07 4.07
N VAL A 87 11.06 -10.24 4.70
CA VAL A 87 10.01 -10.49 5.70
C VAL A 87 10.15 -9.54 6.89
N GLY A 88 11.37 -9.36 7.41
CA GLY A 88 11.64 -8.41 8.49
C GLY A 88 11.29 -6.98 8.13
N ALA A 89 11.61 -6.53 6.91
CA ALA A 89 11.28 -5.20 6.42
C ALA A 89 9.76 -5.01 6.37
N ALA A 90 9.01 -5.98 5.84
CA ALA A 90 7.56 -5.93 5.79
C ALA A 90 6.90 -5.87 7.19
N LEU A 91 7.44 -6.63 8.16
CA LEU A 91 6.99 -6.60 9.55
C LEU A 91 7.24 -5.24 10.21
N ARG A 92 8.45 -4.69 10.05
CA ARG A 92 8.80 -3.36 10.59
C ARG A 92 7.94 -2.26 9.97
N LEU A 93 7.71 -2.28 8.66
CA LEU A 93 6.83 -1.34 7.97
C LEU A 93 5.39 -1.43 8.48
N SER A 94 4.86 -2.63 8.66
CA SER A 94 3.50 -2.84 9.19
C SER A 94 3.35 -2.30 10.62
N ALA A 95 4.39 -2.45 11.45
CA ALA A 95 4.42 -1.89 12.80
C ALA A 95 4.53 -0.36 12.81
N GLU A 96 5.27 0.23 11.87
CA GLU A 96 5.49 1.67 11.80
C GLU A 96 4.29 2.43 11.19
N ALA A 97 3.58 1.82 10.24
CA ALA A 97 2.53 2.49 9.45
C ALA A 97 1.48 3.23 10.30
N GLY A 98 1.03 2.62 11.42
CA GLY A 98 0.05 3.22 12.31
C GLY A 98 0.51 4.51 13.00
N GLN A 99 1.82 4.69 13.19
CA GLN A 99 2.41 5.87 13.84
C GLN A 99 2.55 7.05 12.88
N LEU A 100 2.47 6.80 11.57
CA LEU A 100 2.75 7.79 10.53
C LEU A 100 1.48 8.44 9.95
N LEU A 101 0.29 7.99 10.37
CA LEU A 101 -1.00 8.48 9.86
C LEU A 101 -1.17 9.99 10.00
N SER A 102 -0.83 10.55 11.16
CA SER A 102 -0.97 12.00 11.42
C SER A 102 0.07 12.84 10.67
N VAL A 103 1.22 12.26 10.35
CA VAL A 103 2.31 12.91 9.62
C VAL A 103 2.05 12.88 8.12
N TRP A 104 1.37 11.84 7.61
CA TRP A 104 1.11 11.65 6.18
C TRP A 104 0.45 12.88 5.55
N GLY A 105 -0.62 13.40 6.15
CA GLY A 105 -1.33 14.57 5.62
C GLY A 105 -0.51 15.87 5.64
N GLN A 106 0.56 15.94 6.44
CA GLN A 106 1.42 17.12 6.56
C GLN A 106 2.68 17.03 5.70
N SER A 107 3.27 15.83 5.61
CA SER A 107 4.54 15.61 4.95
C SER A 107 4.68 14.17 4.43
N PRO A 108 4.04 13.84 3.28
CA PRO A 108 4.14 12.50 2.71
C PRO A 108 5.58 12.09 2.40
N LEU A 109 6.42 13.02 1.90
CA LEU A 109 7.85 12.75 1.64
C LEU A 109 8.61 12.27 2.90
N ARG A 110 8.35 12.92 4.05
CA ARG A 110 8.97 12.52 5.31
C ARG A 110 8.52 11.14 5.75
N VAL A 111 7.25 10.81 5.54
CA VAL A 111 6.72 9.47 5.81
C VAL A 111 7.39 8.42 4.92
N LEU A 112 7.49 8.67 3.61
CA LEU A 112 8.15 7.75 2.67
C LEU A 112 9.63 7.54 3.02
N ALA A 113 10.35 8.61 3.33
CA ALA A 113 11.72 8.54 3.82
C ALA A 113 11.83 7.68 5.09
N ARG A 114 10.93 7.88 6.06
CA ARG A 114 10.90 7.11 7.31
C ARG A 114 10.59 5.62 7.05
N LEU A 115 9.62 5.32 6.19
CA LEU A 115 9.30 3.95 5.80
C LEU A 115 10.54 3.27 5.19
N HIS A 116 11.23 3.92 4.26
CA HIS A 116 12.45 3.36 3.67
C HIS A 116 13.56 3.11 4.71
N VAL A 117 13.79 4.04 5.64
CA VAL A 117 14.75 3.85 6.75
C VAL A 117 14.39 2.61 7.58
N VAL A 118 13.12 2.45 7.94
CA VAL A 118 12.63 1.34 8.75
C VAL A 118 12.69 0.01 7.99
N ALA A 119 12.42 0.02 6.69
CA ALA A 119 12.54 -1.16 5.83
C ALA A 119 14.00 -1.64 5.77
N GLU A 120 14.93 -0.73 5.46
CA GLU A 120 16.35 -1.03 5.30
C GLU A 120 17.01 -1.51 6.59
N ALA A 121 16.63 -0.94 7.74
CA ALA A 121 17.16 -1.29 9.06
C ALA A 121 18.71 -1.29 9.14
N ARG A 122 19.34 -0.42 8.36
CA ARG A 122 20.78 -0.17 8.33
C ARG A 122 21.05 1.30 8.06
N GLU A 123 22.25 1.74 8.38
CA GLU A 123 22.73 3.06 8.02
C GLU A 123 23.52 3.00 6.70
N ALA A 124 23.11 3.79 5.71
CA ALA A 124 23.90 4.07 4.52
C ALA A 124 23.45 5.37 3.85
N PRO A 125 24.31 6.02 3.03
CA PRO A 125 24.04 7.34 2.46
C PRO A 125 22.80 7.42 1.54
N GLU A 126 22.39 6.30 0.97
CA GLU A 126 21.22 6.17 0.09
C GLU A 126 19.90 5.90 0.84
N VAL A 127 19.97 5.53 2.11
CA VAL A 127 18.80 5.16 2.91
C VAL A 127 18.01 6.41 3.33
N GLY A 128 16.69 6.35 3.20
CA GLY A 128 15.77 7.45 3.57
C GLY A 128 15.71 8.63 2.59
N ARG A 129 16.32 8.54 1.40
CA ARG A 129 16.20 9.58 0.37
C ARG A 129 15.89 9.00 -1.01
N PRO A 130 15.26 9.75 -1.91
CA PRO A 130 15.15 9.34 -3.30
C PRO A 130 16.53 9.10 -3.95
N ARG A 131 16.56 8.22 -4.93
CA ARG A 131 17.72 7.88 -5.75
C ARG A 131 18.15 9.08 -6.60
N VAL A 132 19.44 9.22 -6.81
CA VAL A 132 20.04 10.27 -7.65
C VAL A 132 20.52 9.71 -8.99
N ALA A 133 20.94 10.60 -9.89
CA ALA A 133 21.44 10.20 -11.21
C ALA A 133 22.60 9.18 -11.08
N GLY A 134 22.50 8.07 -11.80
CA GLY A 134 23.47 6.97 -11.76
C GLY A 134 23.14 5.87 -10.74
N GLU A 135 22.21 6.08 -9.81
CA GLU A 135 21.73 5.02 -8.91
C GLU A 135 20.62 4.19 -9.57
N GLY A 136 20.79 2.87 -9.57
CA GLY A 136 19.78 1.91 -10.04
C GLY A 136 18.86 1.42 -8.91
N VAL A 137 17.90 0.57 -9.28
CA VAL A 137 16.99 -0.12 -8.35
C VAL A 137 17.36 -1.60 -8.29
N ARG A 138 17.42 -2.16 -7.09
CA ARG A 138 17.78 -3.57 -6.82
C ARG A 138 16.60 -4.41 -6.32
N ASP A 139 15.38 -3.90 -6.47
CA ASP A 139 14.14 -4.62 -6.14
C ASP A 139 13.85 -5.74 -7.13
N HIS A 140 12.80 -6.51 -6.82
CA HIS A 140 12.18 -7.42 -7.78
C HIS A 140 11.85 -6.68 -9.08
N ASP A 141 12.16 -7.29 -10.22
CA ASP A 141 11.91 -6.68 -11.52
C ASP A 141 10.40 -6.65 -11.80
N LEU A 142 9.87 -5.45 -12.00
CA LEU A 142 8.46 -5.23 -12.33
C LEU A 142 8.19 -5.30 -13.84
N GLY A 143 9.23 -5.45 -14.68
CA GLY A 143 9.11 -5.41 -16.13
C GLY A 143 8.77 -4.02 -16.68
N LEU A 144 9.02 -2.97 -15.89
CA LEU A 144 8.68 -1.58 -16.22
C LEU A 144 9.93 -0.75 -16.41
N VAL A 145 9.90 0.13 -17.42
CA VAL A 145 10.95 1.15 -17.63
C VAL A 145 11.14 1.95 -16.35
N LEU A 146 12.38 2.04 -15.90
CA LEU A 146 12.75 2.83 -14.73
C LEU A 146 12.91 4.31 -15.15
N PRO A 147 12.11 5.25 -14.61
CA PRO A 147 12.29 6.68 -14.87
C PRO A 147 13.69 7.14 -14.45
N ASP A 148 14.20 8.21 -15.03
CA ASP A 148 15.43 8.81 -14.50
C ASP A 148 15.19 9.51 -13.15
N ALA A 149 16.27 9.88 -12.46
CA ALA A 149 16.16 10.49 -11.13
C ALA A 149 15.45 11.87 -11.15
N ALA A 150 15.55 12.61 -12.25
CA ALA A 150 14.91 13.92 -12.37
C ALA A 150 13.40 13.79 -12.56
N GLU A 151 12.96 12.87 -13.43
CA GLU A 151 11.54 12.53 -13.60
C GLU A 151 10.95 12.02 -12.28
N THR A 152 11.66 11.12 -11.60
CA THR A 152 11.24 10.61 -10.29
C THR A 152 11.05 11.72 -9.26
N ALA A 153 12.01 12.64 -9.14
CA ALA A 153 11.90 13.77 -8.21
C ALA A 153 10.69 14.66 -8.54
N ALA A 154 10.52 15.03 -9.81
CA ALA A 154 9.44 15.90 -10.25
C ALA A 154 8.04 15.27 -10.03
N ARG A 155 7.86 14.00 -10.37
CA ARG A 155 6.58 13.29 -10.18
C ARG A 155 6.28 13.03 -8.70
N LEU A 156 7.30 12.74 -7.89
CA LEU A 156 7.12 12.58 -6.46
C LEU A 156 6.74 13.91 -5.78
N GLU A 157 7.38 15.01 -6.17
CA GLU A 157 7.00 16.35 -5.73
C GLU A 157 5.55 16.67 -6.11
N ALA A 158 5.16 16.42 -7.36
CA ALA A 158 3.79 16.61 -7.82
C ALA A 158 2.77 15.77 -7.01
N LEU A 159 3.04 14.47 -6.82
CA LEU A 159 2.19 13.58 -6.02
C LEU A 159 2.03 14.12 -4.59
N THR A 160 3.12 14.49 -3.93
CA THR A 160 3.08 14.98 -2.55
C THR A 160 2.41 16.34 -2.41
N GLY A 161 2.55 17.22 -3.42
CA GLY A 161 1.81 18.47 -3.51
C GLY A 161 0.30 18.25 -3.61
N LEU A 162 -0.14 17.28 -4.43
CA LEU A 162 -1.55 16.91 -4.55
C LEU A 162 -2.10 16.32 -3.23
N LEU A 163 -1.33 15.46 -2.56
CA LEU A 163 -1.72 14.90 -1.26
C LEU A 163 -1.84 15.98 -0.18
N GLY A 164 -0.91 16.95 -0.16
CA GLY A 164 -0.92 18.06 0.80
C GLY A 164 -2.04 19.08 0.57
N ALA A 165 -2.51 19.24 -0.67
CA ALA A 165 -3.65 20.09 -0.99
C ALA A 165 -5.00 19.52 -0.49
N GLY A 166 -5.03 18.22 -0.20
CA GLY A 166 -6.24 17.48 0.13
C GLY A 166 -7.08 17.14 -1.09
N SER A 167 -7.94 16.13 -0.93
CA SER A 167 -8.81 15.63 -2.01
C SER A 167 -10.17 15.24 -1.46
N LYS A 168 -11.20 15.35 -2.30
CA LYS A 168 -12.56 14.83 -2.07
C LYS A 168 -12.77 13.46 -2.71
N ALA A 169 -11.75 12.91 -3.39
CA ALA A 169 -11.83 11.59 -3.98
C ALA A 169 -12.04 10.50 -2.92
N PRO A 170 -12.69 9.37 -3.27
CA PRO A 170 -12.76 8.22 -2.39
C PRO A 170 -11.38 7.75 -1.96
N ALA A 171 -11.25 7.32 -0.70
CA ALA A 171 -9.98 6.86 -0.12
C ALA A 171 -9.28 5.78 -0.97
N LEU A 172 -10.06 4.86 -1.54
CA LEU A 172 -9.59 3.81 -2.45
C LEU A 172 -8.86 4.38 -3.67
N VAL A 173 -9.40 5.44 -4.28
CA VAL A 173 -8.80 6.07 -5.47
C VAL A 173 -7.47 6.69 -5.10
N VAL A 174 -7.43 7.49 -4.02
CA VAL A 174 -6.17 8.11 -3.56
C VAL A 174 -5.12 7.06 -3.22
N ALA A 175 -5.51 6.00 -2.51
CA ALA A 175 -4.62 4.91 -2.13
C ALA A 175 -4.05 4.18 -3.36
N ALA A 176 -4.90 3.85 -4.34
CA ALA A 176 -4.47 3.21 -5.57
C ALA A 176 -3.47 4.07 -6.36
N ILE A 177 -3.69 5.38 -6.47
CA ILE A 177 -2.75 6.26 -7.20
C ILE A 177 -1.44 6.42 -6.45
N VAL A 178 -1.46 6.56 -5.12
CA VAL A 178 -0.23 6.57 -4.31
C VAL A 178 0.55 5.28 -4.52
N HIS A 179 -0.13 4.14 -4.49
CA HIS A 179 0.47 2.83 -4.71
C HIS A 179 1.11 2.73 -6.10
N GLY A 180 0.34 3.02 -7.15
CA GLY A 180 0.77 2.94 -8.54
C GLY A 180 1.93 3.89 -8.86
N GLU A 181 1.87 5.14 -8.42
CA GLU A 181 2.96 6.11 -8.61
C GLU A 181 4.24 5.63 -7.91
N LEU A 182 4.18 5.18 -6.65
CA LEU A 182 5.40 4.76 -5.95
C LEU A 182 6.07 3.56 -6.61
N LEU A 183 5.29 2.61 -7.13
CA LEU A 183 5.81 1.47 -7.90
C LEU A 183 6.34 1.87 -9.28
N ALA A 184 5.70 2.83 -9.95
CA ALA A 184 6.17 3.33 -11.24
C ALA A 184 7.52 4.06 -11.08
N LEU A 185 7.59 4.95 -10.08
CA LEU A 185 8.73 5.82 -9.83
C LEU A 185 9.93 5.08 -9.24
N ARG A 186 9.68 4.09 -8.38
CA ARG A 186 10.70 3.41 -7.55
C ARG A 186 11.69 4.42 -6.98
N PRO A 187 11.24 5.30 -6.08
CA PRO A 187 12.06 6.42 -5.61
C PRO A 187 13.31 5.99 -4.87
N PHE A 188 13.38 4.79 -4.29
CA PHE A 188 14.51 4.32 -3.50
C PHE A 188 15.36 3.30 -4.28
N THR A 189 16.60 3.06 -3.85
CA THR A 189 17.43 2.02 -4.49
C THR A 189 16.94 0.60 -4.18
N THR A 190 16.16 0.42 -3.11
CA THR A 190 15.58 -0.83 -2.64
C THR A 190 14.27 -0.61 -1.88
N CYS A 191 13.54 -1.70 -1.61
CA CYS A 191 12.31 -1.78 -0.81
C CYS A 191 11.10 -0.99 -1.35
N ASN A 192 11.07 -0.62 -2.64
CA ASN A 192 9.98 0.21 -3.18
C ASN A 192 8.63 -0.50 -3.13
N GLY A 193 8.58 -1.80 -3.43
CA GLY A 193 7.36 -2.60 -3.36
C GLY A 193 6.74 -2.59 -1.96
N LEU A 194 7.54 -2.92 -0.95
CA LEU A 194 7.14 -2.86 0.45
C LEU A 194 6.68 -1.46 0.88
N VAL A 195 7.43 -0.42 0.52
CA VAL A 195 7.09 0.97 0.89
C VAL A 195 5.80 1.42 0.21
N ALA A 196 5.57 1.06 -1.06
CA ALA A 196 4.36 1.44 -1.77
C ALA A 196 3.10 0.81 -1.17
N ARG A 197 3.15 -0.47 -0.78
CA ARG A 197 2.06 -1.16 -0.07
C ARG A 197 1.83 -0.59 1.33
N ALA A 198 2.90 -0.25 2.06
CA ALA A 198 2.77 0.41 3.35
C ALA A 198 2.14 1.81 3.23
N ALA A 199 2.49 2.57 2.18
CA ALA A 199 1.89 3.87 1.89
C ALA A 199 0.41 3.75 1.49
N GLU A 200 0.05 2.77 0.67
CA GLU A 200 -1.36 2.46 0.36
C GLU A 200 -2.16 2.22 1.64
N ARG A 201 -1.65 1.37 2.55
CA ARG A 201 -2.27 1.11 3.85
C ARG A 201 -2.45 2.38 4.68
N ILE A 202 -1.42 3.24 4.75
CA ILE A 202 -1.51 4.53 5.45
C ILE A 202 -2.63 5.40 4.90
N VAL A 203 -2.80 5.46 3.57
CA VAL A 203 -3.87 6.24 2.93
C VAL A 203 -5.23 5.64 3.23
N LEU A 204 -5.41 4.33 3.10
CA LEU A 204 -6.68 3.64 3.39
C LEU A 204 -7.14 3.86 4.84
N VAL A 205 -6.20 3.83 5.79
CA VAL A 205 -6.47 4.07 7.21
C VAL A 205 -6.71 5.57 7.47
N GLY A 206 -5.82 6.43 6.97
CA GLY A 206 -5.83 7.87 7.24
C GLY A 206 -7.03 8.60 6.63
N LEU A 207 -7.56 8.11 5.51
CA LEU A 207 -8.78 8.61 4.89
C LEU A 207 -10.05 7.89 5.38
N GLY A 208 -9.92 6.99 6.35
CA GLY A 208 -11.04 6.40 7.08
C GLY A 208 -11.78 5.28 6.37
N LEU A 209 -11.24 4.71 5.29
CA LEU A 209 -11.84 3.51 4.68
C LEU A 209 -11.68 2.31 5.60
N ASP A 210 -10.49 2.14 6.19
CA ASP A 210 -10.19 1.06 7.12
C ASP A 210 -9.49 1.60 8.38
N PRO A 211 -10.20 2.33 9.27
CA PRO A 211 -9.59 3.08 10.37
C PRO A 211 -8.87 2.22 11.42
N LYS A 212 -9.15 0.91 11.51
CA LYS A 212 -8.46 -0.04 12.40
C LYS A 212 -7.41 -0.90 11.68
N ALA A 213 -7.15 -0.63 10.40
CA ALA A 213 -6.19 -1.38 9.58
C ALA A 213 -6.46 -2.89 9.59
N VAL A 214 -7.73 -3.29 9.50
CA VAL A 214 -8.17 -4.69 9.56
C VAL A 214 -8.37 -5.31 8.18
N CYS A 215 -8.23 -4.60 7.07
CA CYS A 215 -8.41 -5.14 5.72
C CYS A 215 -7.06 -5.11 4.99
N PRO A 216 -6.18 -6.11 5.19
CA PRO A 216 -4.83 -6.09 4.61
C PRO A 216 -4.90 -6.30 3.09
N ALA A 217 -4.87 -5.19 2.33
CA ALA A 217 -4.87 -5.22 0.87
C ALA A 217 -3.70 -6.03 0.30
N GLU A 218 -2.58 -6.10 1.03
CA GLU A 218 -1.40 -6.88 0.64
C GLU A 218 -1.74 -8.37 0.49
N VAL A 219 -2.63 -8.92 1.33
CA VAL A 219 -3.13 -10.29 1.20
C VAL A 219 -3.90 -10.46 -0.10
N GLY A 220 -4.75 -9.50 -0.44
CA GLY A 220 -5.51 -9.53 -1.67
C GLY A 220 -4.64 -9.40 -2.92
N HIS A 221 -3.64 -8.53 -2.91
CA HIS A 221 -2.66 -8.43 -4.00
C HIS A 221 -1.91 -9.75 -4.20
N ALA A 222 -1.47 -10.39 -3.11
CA ALA A 222 -0.81 -11.70 -3.17
C ALA A 222 -1.73 -12.80 -3.70
N GLU A 223 -3.01 -12.82 -3.27
CA GLU A 223 -3.98 -13.81 -3.72
C GLU A 223 -4.39 -13.65 -5.18
N LEU A 224 -4.50 -12.41 -5.68
CA LEU A 224 -4.74 -12.13 -7.11
C LEU A 224 -3.57 -12.61 -7.98
N GLY A 225 -2.38 -12.74 -7.41
CA GLY A 225 -1.19 -13.27 -8.05
C GLY A 225 -0.29 -12.19 -8.67
N ALA A 226 1.02 -12.46 -8.67
CA ALA A 226 2.04 -11.54 -9.15
C ALA A 226 1.87 -11.14 -10.62
N GLU A 227 1.40 -12.06 -11.47
CA GLU A 227 1.17 -11.78 -12.90
C GLU A 227 0.02 -10.77 -13.10
N GLU A 228 -1.10 -10.94 -12.40
CA GLU A 228 -2.24 -10.01 -12.45
C GLU A 228 -1.83 -8.63 -11.94
N TYR A 229 -1.09 -8.61 -10.84
CA TYR A 229 -0.60 -7.39 -10.21
C TYR A 229 0.34 -6.60 -11.12
N SER A 230 1.35 -7.26 -11.69
CA SER A 230 2.27 -6.65 -12.66
C SER A 230 1.55 -6.22 -13.94
N ARG A 231 0.58 -6.99 -14.43
CA ARG A 231 -0.23 -6.60 -15.60
C ARG A 231 -1.07 -5.36 -15.33
N ALA A 232 -1.74 -5.28 -14.19
CA ALA A 232 -2.53 -4.12 -13.82
C ALA A 232 -1.65 -2.87 -13.66
N LEU A 233 -0.46 -3.01 -13.05
CA LEU A 233 0.52 -1.93 -12.94
C LEU A 233 1.08 -1.51 -14.31
N ALA A 234 1.33 -2.47 -15.21
CA ALA A 234 1.73 -2.18 -16.59
C ALA A 234 0.65 -1.37 -17.33
N GLY A 235 -0.63 -1.68 -17.10
CA GLY A 235 -1.76 -0.87 -17.56
C GLY A 235 -1.74 0.54 -16.99
N TYR A 236 -1.53 0.67 -15.67
CA TYR A 236 -1.44 1.97 -14.97
C TYR A 236 -0.39 2.89 -15.59
N VAL A 237 0.84 2.40 -15.81
CA VAL A 237 1.95 3.24 -16.32
C VAL A 237 1.75 3.74 -17.75
N THR A 238 0.79 3.19 -18.50
CA THR A 238 0.42 3.77 -19.81
C THR A 238 -0.20 5.16 -19.67
N GLY A 239 -0.70 5.53 -18.48
CA GLY A 239 -1.39 6.79 -18.22
C GLY A 239 -2.76 6.92 -18.91
N THR A 240 -3.23 5.86 -19.58
CA THR A 240 -4.53 5.87 -20.24
C THR A 240 -5.66 5.80 -19.21
N PRO A 241 -6.82 6.44 -19.45
CA PRO A 241 -7.97 6.34 -18.55
C PRO A 241 -8.40 4.91 -18.25
N ALA A 242 -8.32 4.02 -19.26
CA ALA A 242 -8.63 2.60 -19.09
C ALA A 242 -7.63 1.89 -18.16
N GLY A 243 -6.33 2.08 -18.39
CA GLY A 243 -5.27 1.46 -17.57
C GLY A 243 -5.30 1.94 -16.11
N VAL A 244 -5.59 3.23 -15.89
CA VAL A 244 -5.77 3.77 -14.53
C VAL A 244 -7.02 3.18 -13.87
N ALA A 245 -8.14 3.08 -14.58
CA ALA A 245 -9.36 2.49 -14.05
C ALA A 245 -9.19 0.99 -13.72
N ASP A 246 -8.49 0.24 -14.57
CA ASP A 246 -8.17 -1.17 -14.33
C ASP A 246 -7.30 -1.37 -13.08
N TRP A 247 -6.31 -0.49 -12.88
CA TRP A 247 -5.49 -0.48 -11.68
C TRP A 247 -6.28 -0.17 -10.41
N ILE A 248 -7.14 0.87 -10.43
CA ILE A 248 -8.01 1.18 -9.29
C ILE A 248 -8.91 -0.02 -8.96
N ARG A 249 -9.49 -0.68 -9.98
CA ARG A 249 -10.27 -1.91 -9.78
C ARG A 249 -9.43 -3.08 -9.28
N HIS A 250 -8.15 -3.16 -9.63
CA HIS A 250 -7.25 -4.17 -9.06
C HIS A 250 -7.05 -3.93 -7.56
N CYS A 251 -6.70 -2.71 -7.16
CA CYS A 251 -6.60 -2.34 -5.73
C CYS A 251 -7.93 -2.56 -4.99
N ALA A 252 -9.06 -2.27 -5.63
CA ALA A 252 -10.39 -2.53 -5.05
C ALA A 252 -10.59 -4.01 -4.70
N ARG A 253 -10.33 -4.89 -5.67
CA ARG A 253 -10.37 -6.35 -5.48
C ARG A 253 -9.41 -6.78 -4.38
N ALA A 254 -8.20 -6.23 -4.32
CA ALA A 254 -7.24 -6.55 -3.27
C ALA A 254 -7.76 -6.19 -1.86
N VAL A 255 -8.38 -5.02 -1.70
CA VAL A 255 -9.00 -4.63 -0.41
C VAL A 255 -10.17 -5.54 -0.04
N GLU A 256 -11.02 -5.92 -1.00
CA GLU A 256 -12.14 -6.85 -0.77
C GLU A 256 -11.66 -8.24 -0.30
N LEU A 257 -10.59 -8.75 -0.90
CA LEU A 257 -9.96 -10.01 -0.50
C LEU A 257 -9.34 -9.90 0.90
N GLY A 258 -8.69 -8.77 1.21
CA GLY A 258 -8.21 -8.46 2.56
C GLY A 258 -9.35 -8.41 3.59
N ALA A 259 -10.48 -7.80 3.25
CA ALA A 259 -11.68 -7.78 4.10
C ALA A 259 -12.24 -9.20 4.32
N ARG A 260 -12.22 -10.05 3.29
CA ARG A 260 -12.63 -11.46 3.40
C ARG A 260 -11.68 -12.25 4.30
N GLU A 261 -10.38 -12.06 4.19
CA GLU A 261 -9.39 -12.69 5.08
C GLU A 261 -9.69 -12.36 6.54
N SER A 262 -9.94 -11.08 6.85
CA SER A 262 -10.26 -10.68 8.22
C SER A 262 -11.61 -11.16 8.73
N THR A 263 -12.57 -11.37 7.82
CA THR A 263 -13.82 -12.07 8.14
C THR A 263 -13.52 -13.52 8.54
N ALA A 264 -12.66 -14.23 7.81
CA ALA A 264 -12.26 -15.59 8.15
C ALA A 264 -11.53 -15.66 9.51
N VAL A 265 -10.65 -14.70 9.81
CA VAL A 265 -10.01 -14.57 11.14
C VAL A 265 -11.04 -14.34 12.24
N CYS A 266 -11.98 -13.43 12.02
CA CYS A 266 -13.11 -13.19 12.91
C CYS A 266 -13.88 -14.47 13.23
N GLU A 267 -14.19 -15.28 12.22
CA GLU A 267 -14.90 -16.54 12.40
C GLU A 267 -14.06 -17.60 13.13
N ALA A 268 -12.77 -17.70 12.84
CA ALA A 268 -11.85 -18.61 13.52
C ALA A 268 -11.74 -18.29 15.02
N LEU A 269 -11.57 -17.01 15.36
CA LEU A 269 -11.55 -16.52 16.75
C LEU A 269 -12.86 -16.79 17.47
N GLN A 270 -13.99 -16.67 16.78
CA GLN A 270 -15.29 -17.00 17.36
C GLN A 270 -15.42 -18.49 17.68
N ARG A 271 -14.87 -19.37 16.84
CA ARG A 271 -14.85 -20.83 17.07
C ARG A 271 -13.84 -21.25 18.14
N GLY A 272 -13.04 -20.31 18.67
CA GLY A 272 -11.97 -20.60 19.64
C GLY A 272 -10.73 -21.24 19.01
N ALA A 273 -10.53 -21.07 17.70
CA ALA A 273 -9.52 -21.76 16.90
C ALA A 273 -8.38 -20.85 16.42
N ALA A 274 -8.08 -19.75 17.12
CA ALA A 274 -6.99 -18.84 16.76
C ALA A 274 -6.05 -18.57 17.92
#